data_AF-A0AAW0AHK6-F1
#
_entry.id   AF-A0AAW0AHK6-F1
#
_cell.length_a   1.000
_cell.length_b   1.000
_cell.length_c   1.000
_cell.angle_alpha   90.00
_cell.angle_beta   90.00
_cell.angle_gamma   90.00
#
_symmetry.space_group_name_H-M   'P 1'
#
loop_
_entity.id
_entity.type
_entity.pdbx_description
1 polymer ?
#
loop_
_entity_poly.entity_id
_entity_poly.type
_entity_poly.pdbx_seq_one_letter_code
_entity_poly.pdbx_strand_id
1 'polypeptide(L)'
;DEVAGDGRLCFLTDTDEIAGLCEHAAAELDTFKMGTDLTAVTAAVKAVREGRVHIGKEFSVAAIARHAPTDYGAKPVLLMPTCKHGSWQIAALNLQKLLVAWKLSPYGE
;
A
#
# COMPACT_ATOMS: atom_id res chain seq x y z
N ASP A 1 -7.15 -6.07 -9.61
CA ASP A 1 -6.48 -7.36 -9.79
C ASP A 1 -5.60 -7.60 -8.57
N GLU A 2 -5.34 -8.85 -8.21
CA GLU A 2 -4.52 -9.20 -7.03
C GLU A 2 -3.19 -9.82 -7.47
N VAL A 3 -2.12 -9.44 -6.78
CA VAL A 3 -0.80 -10.04 -6.97
C VAL A 3 -0.38 -10.68 -5.65
N ALA A 4 0.13 -11.90 -5.71
CA ALA A 4 0.70 -12.58 -4.55
C ALA A 4 2.13 -12.09 -4.28
N GLY A 5 2.52 -11.98 -3.01
CA GLY A 5 3.88 -11.67 -2.61
C GLY A 5 4.41 -12.58 -1.50
N ASP A 6 5.69 -12.43 -1.19
CA ASP A 6 6.44 -13.30 -0.26
C ASP A 6 5.93 -13.28 1.19
N GLY A 7 5.04 -12.35 1.57
CA GLY A 7 4.50 -12.28 2.93
C GLY A 7 5.56 -11.94 3.97
N ARG A 8 6.42 -10.96 3.67
CA ARG A 8 7.50 -10.50 4.55
C ARG A 8 7.47 -8.98 4.73
N LEU A 9 7.97 -8.51 5.86
CA LEU A 9 8.29 -7.10 6.04
C LEU A 9 9.55 -6.75 5.27
N CYS A 10 9.58 -5.56 4.69
CA CYS A 10 10.76 -5.01 4.04
C CYS A 10 10.98 -3.56 4.47
N PHE A 11 12.24 -3.13 4.44
CA PHE A 11 12.61 -1.74 4.62
C PHE A 11 12.77 -1.11 3.24
N LEU A 12 12.05 -0.03 2.98
CA LEU A 12 12.16 0.79 1.77
C LEU A 12 13.12 1.93 2.06
N THR A 13 14.34 1.81 1.55
CA THR A 13 15.42 2.80 1.75
C THR A 13 15.08 4.17 1.17
N ASP A 14 14.35 4.19 0.05
CA ASP A 14 14.07 5.41 -0.70
C ASP A 14 13.07 6.33 0.05
N THR A 15 12.20 5.73 0.86
CA THR A 15 11.17 6.46 1.62
C THR A 15 11.36 6.38 3.13
N ASP A 16 12.39 5.68 3.62
CA ASP A 16 12.64 5.38 5.04
C ASP A 16 11.43 4.72 5.72
N GLU A 17 10.85 3.70 5.09
CA GLU A 17 9.57 3.10 5.52
C GLU A 17 9.64 1.59 5.74
N ILE A 18 8.86 1.13 6.72
CA ILE A 18 8.52 -0.28 6.90
C ILE A 18 7.35 -0.61 5.98
N ALA A 19 7.55 -1.53 5.05
CA ALA A 19 6.54 -2.01 4.12
C ALA A 19 6.20 -3.49 4.34
N GLY A 20 5.11 -3.94 3.70
CA GLY A 20 4.60 -5.32 3.77
C GLY A 20 3.51 -5.55 4.82
N LEU A 21 3.20 -4.55 5.65
CA LEU A 21 2.03 -4.60 6.52
C LEU A 21 0.75 -4.36 5.72
N CYS A 22 -0.32 -5.07 6.10
CA CYS A 22 -1.63 -4.92 5.46
C CYS A 22 -2.20 -3.51 5.64
N GLU A 23 -3.17 -3.15 4.80
CA GLU A 23 -3.85 -1.86 4.75
C GLU A 23 -4.37 -1.34 6.10
N HIS A 24 -4.78 -2.24 7.01
CA HIS A 24 -5.28 -1.85 8.35
C HIS A 24 -4.20 -1.36 9.30
N ALA A 25 -2.93 -1.59 9.00
CA ALA A 25 -1.86 -1.15 9.88
C ALA A 25 -1.85 0.36 10.08
N ALA A 26 -2.38 1.13 9.12
CA ALA A 26 -2.45 2.60 9.22
C ALA A 26 -3.45 3.09 10.29
N ALA A 27 -4.36 2.23 10.73
CA ALA A 27 -5.28 2.52 11.84
C ALA A 27 -4.71 2.11 13.21
N GLU A 28 -3.71 1.23 13.22
CA GLU A 28 -3.15 0.59 14.44
C GLU A 28 -1.76 1.11 14.82
N LEU A 29 -1.05 1.74 13.88
CA LEU A 29 0.31 2.24 14.04
C LEU A 29 0.34 3.75 13.78
N ASP A 30 1.04 4.47 14.64
CA ASP A 30 1.20 5.92 14.52
C ASP A 30 2.08 6.32 13.32
N THR A 31 3.01 5.45 12.92
CA THR A 31 3.95 5.72 11.83
C THR A 31 4.48 4.43 11.22
N PHE A 32 4.82 4.51 9.93
CA PHE A 32 5.59 3.51 9.21
C PHE A 32 7.03 3.92 8.96
N LYS A 33 7.42 5.14 9.36
CA LYS A 33 8.78 5.61 9.21
C LYS A 33 9.69 4.87 10.17
N MET A 34 10.85 4.44 9.69
CA MET A 34 11.89 3.85 10.55
C MET A 34 12.39 4.89 11.56
N GLY A 35 12.70 6.11 11.09
CA GLY A 35 13.17 7.18 11.96
C GLY A 35 14.57 6.90 12.53
N THR A 36 14.86 7.47 13.71
CA THR A 36 16.21 7.44 14.31
C THR A 36 16.41 6.31 15.32
N ASP A 37 15.38 5.52 15.62
CA ASP A 37 15.43 4.43 16.59
C ASP A 37 14.54 3.23 16.19
N LEU A 38 14.48 2.21 17.04
CA LEU A 38 13.73 0.97 16.76
C LEU A 38 12.28 0.99 17.27
N THR A 39 11.76 2.14 17.69
CA THR A 39 10.42 2.25 18.29
C THR A 39 9.33 1.83 17.31
N ALA A 40 9.39 2.34 16.07
CA ALA A 40 8.41 2.00 15.03
C ALA A 40 8.41 0.51 14.68
N VAL A 41 9.60 -0.10 14.54
CA VAL A 41 9.74 -1.55 14.29
C VAL A 41 9.17 -2.35 15.44
N THR A 42 9.50 -1.97 16.67
CA THR A 42 9.04 -2.70 17.86
C THR A 42 7.51 -2.65 17.98
N ALA A 43 6.91 -1.49 17.71
CA ALA A 43 5.46 -1.32 17.67
C ALA A 43 4.81 -2.20 16.60
N ALA A 44 5.35 -2.18 15.37
CA ALA A 44 4.87 -3.01 14.28
C ALA A 44 4.97 -4.52 14.60
N VAL A 45 6.11 -4.99 15.10
CA VAL A 45 6.31 -6.39 15.48
C VAL A 45 5.36 -6.82 16.59
N LYS A 46 5.16 -5.96 17.60
CA LYS A 46 4.21 -6.22 18.69
C LYS A 46 2.79 -6.35 18.14
N ALA A 47 2.35 -5.42 17.30
CA ALA A 47 1.01 -5.45 16.70
C ALA A 47 0.79 -6.70 15.83
N VAL A 48 1.80 -7.15 15.08
CA VAL A 48 1.73 -8.39 14.30
C VAL A 48 1.59 -9.60 15.22
N ARG A 49 2.40 -9.69 16.28
CA ARG A 49 2.35 -10.82 17.23
C ARG A 49 1.05 -10.90 18.00
N GLU A 50 0.45 -9.75 18.28
CA GLU A 50 -0.87 -9.64 18.93
C GLU A 50 -2.03 -9.90 17.97
N GLY A 51 -1.77 -10.06 16.66
CA GLY A 51 -2.81 -10.26 15.65
C GLY A 51 -3.64 -9.02 15.34
N ARG A 52 -3.20 -7.83 15.75
CA ARG A 52 -3.88 -6.55 15.43
C ARG A 52 -3.65 -6.11 13.99
N VAL A 53 -2.49 -6.47 13.44
CA VAL A 53 -2.13 -6.21 12.03
C VAL A 53 -1.53 -7.48 11.43
N HIS A 54 -1.59 -7.58 10.10
CA HIS A 54 -1.11 -8.75 9.37
C HIS A 54 0.02 -8.38 8.42
N ILE A 55 0.91 -9.33 8.16
CA ILE A 55 1.84 -9.23 7.04
C ILE A 55 1.07 -9.62 5.77
N GLY A 56 0.96 -8.69 4.82
CA GLY A 56 0.21 -8.89 3.60
C GLY A 56 0.89 -9.92 2.71
N LYS A 57 0.14 -10.98 2.35
CA LYS A 57 0.54 -12.00 1.37
C LYS A 57 -0.02 -11.73 -0.02
N GLU A 58 -1.04 -10.90 -0.08
CA GLU A 58 -1.76 -10.49 -1.27
C GLU A 58 -1.71 -8.97 -1.35
N PHE A 59 -1.80 -8.44 -2.57
CA PHE A 59 -1.75 -7.01 -2.83
C PHE A 59 -2.99 -6.60 -3.62
N SER A 60 -3.69 -5.59 -3.10
CA SER A 60 -4.64 -4.83 -3.91
C SER A 60 -3.86 -3.94 -4.87
N VAL A 61 -4.07 -4.14 -6.17
CA VAL A 61 -3.41 -3.37 -7.22
C VAL A 61 -4.41 -2.51 -7.97
N ALA A 62 -4.12 -1.21 -8.07
CA ALA A 62 -4.77 -0.33 -9.03
C ALA A 62 -3.75 0.06 -10.11
N ALA A 63 -4.18 0.04 -11.36
CA ALA A 63 -3.36 0.38 -12.51
C ALA A 63 -4.14 1.29 -13.44
N ILE A 64 -3.43 2.19 -14.12
CA ILE A 64 -3.97 3.10 -15.13
C ILE A 64 -3.39 2.69 -16.48
N ALA A 65 -4.24 2.58 -17.49
CA ALA A 65 -3.83 2.36 -18.87
C ALA A 65 -4.23 3.59 -19.69
N ARG A 66 -3.28 4.12 -20.47
CA ARG A 66 -3.55 5.24 -21.38
C ARG A 66 -4.17 4.71 -22.67
N HIS A 67 -5.27 5.30 -23.10
CA HIS A 67 -5.85 5.01 -24.41
C HIS A 67 -5.04 5.69 -25.53
N ALA A 68 -3.91 5.07 -25.89
CA ALA A 68 -2.97 5.57 -26.89
C ALA A 68 -2.50 4.46 -27.84
N PRO A 69 -2.09 4.78 -29.09
CA PRO A 69 -1.60 3.79 -30.05
C PRO A 69 -0.28 3.13 -29.64
N THR A 70 0.47 3.75 -28.71
CA THR A 70 1.73 3.24 -28.17
C THR A 70 1.76 3.35 -26.64
N ASP A 71 2.52 2.46 -26.00
CA ASP A 71 2.60 2.33 -24.54
C ASP A 71 1.22 2.10 -23.88
N TYR A 72 0.42 1.20 -24.47
CA TYR A 72 -0.92 0.82 -24.00
C TYR A 72 -0.89 -0.07 -22.72
N GLY A 73 0.29 -0.37 -22.19
CA GLY A 73 0.44 -1.22 -21.02
C GLY A 73 -0.13 -0.54 -19.76
N ALA A 74 -0.95 -1.28 -19.01
CA ALA A 74 -1.42 -0.81 -17.70
C ALA A 74 -0.21 -0.61 -16.77
N LYS A 75 -0.10 0.57 -16.17
CA LYS A 75 0.96 0.92 -15.22
C LYS A 75 0.36 0.86 -13.81
N PRO A 76 0.91 0.04 -12.89
CA PRO A 76 0.50 0.06 -11.49
C PRO A 76 0.71 1.45 -10.90
N VAL A 77 -0.31 1.98 -10.24
CA VAL A 77 -0.29 3.27 -9.53
C VAL A 77 -0.54 3.10 -8.03
N LEU A 78 -1.01 1.93 -7.61
CA LEU A 78 -1.15 1.54 -6.22
C LEU A 78 -0.76 0.07 -6.07
N LEU A 79 0.13 -0.19 -5.12
CA LEU A 79 0.43 -1.53 -4.62
C LEU A 79 0.24 -1.48 -3.11
N MET A 80 -0.84 -2.08 -2.64
CA MET A 80 -1.19 -2.04 -1.22
C MET A 80 -1.34 -3.47 -0.70
N PRO A 81 -0.51 -3.90 0.27
CA PRO A 81 -0.70 -5.21 0.89
C PRO A 81 -2.08 -5.27 1.56
N THR A 82 -2.80 -6.37 1.38
CA THR A 82 -4.14 -6.55 1.94
C THR A 82 -4.24 -7.81 2.78
N CYS A 83 -5.12 -7.76 3.77
CA CYS A 83 -5.58 -8.94 4.51
C CYS A 83 -7.07 -9.25 4.27
N LYS A 84 -7.69 -8.61 3.27
CA LYS A 84 -9.11 -8.78 2.86
C LYS A 84 -10.14 -8.48 3.95
N HIS A 85 -9.73 -7.84 5.05
CA HIS A 85 -10.63 -7.36 6.10
C HIS A 85 -11.20 -5.95 5.80
N GLY A 86 -10.72 -5.32 4.72
CA GLY A 86 -11.10 -3.96 4.35
C GLY A 86 -12.53 -3.90 3.81
N SER A 87 -13.17 -2.75 3.97
CA SER A 87 -14.51 -2.52 3.42
C SER A 87 -14.42 -2.01 1.97
N TRP A 88 -15.45 -2.31 1.17
CA TRP A 88 -15.53 -1.80 -0.20
C TRP A 88 -15.55 -0.26 -0.26
N GLN A 89 -16.03 0.40 0.81
CA GLN A 89 -16.03 1.85 0.94
C GLN A 89 -14.60 2.40 1.01
N ILE A 90 -13.69 1.75 1.73
CA ILE A 90 -12.28 2.14 1.81
C ILE A 90 -11.62 1.95 0.44
N ALA A 91 -11.91 0.83 -0.24
CA ALA A 91 -11.40 0.58 -1.58
C ALA A 91 -11.89 1.64 -2.58
N ALA A 92 -13.17 2.00 -2.55
CA ALA A 92 -13.74 3.06 -3.38
C ALA A 92 -13.10 4.43 -3.10
N LEU A 93 -12.87 4.76 -1.82
CA LEU A 93 -12.19 5.99 -1.42
C LEU A 93 -10.74 6.02 -1.94
N ASN A 94 -10.00 4.92 -1.86
CA ASN A 94 -8.65 4.83 -2.40
C ASN A 94 -8.62 5.01 -3.92
N LEU A 95 -9.57 4.39 -4.65
CA LEU A 95 -9.72 4.60 -6.09
C LEU A 95 -10.04 6.07 -6.42
N GLN A 96 -10.94 6.70 -5.66
CA GLN A 96 -11.26 8.12 -5.85
C GLN A 96 -10.05 9.02 -5.61
N LYS A 97 -9.24 8.76 -4.58
CA LYS A 97 -7.98 9.46 -4.32
C LYS A 97 -7.01 9.32 -5.50
N LEU A 98 -6.86 8.12 -6.05
CA LEU A 98 -6.02 7.88 -7.22
C LEU A 98 -6.50 8.66 -8.45
N LEU A 99 -7.81 8.69 -8.71
CA LEU A 99 -8.37 9.45 -9.84
C LEU A 99 -8.17 10.96 -9.68
N VAL A 100 -8.31 11.48 -8.45
CA VAL A 100 -8.02 12.90 -8.17
C VAL A 100 -6.54 13.20 -8.35
N ALA A 101 -5.66 12.34 -7.82
CA ALA A 101 -4.22 12.48 -8.00
C ALA A 101 -3.81 12.42 -9.48
N TRP A 102 -4.46 11.55 -10.27
CA TRP A 102 -4.25 11.46 -11.71
C TRP A 102 -4.55 12.79 -12.41
N LYS A 103 -5.69 13.44 -12.12
CA LYS A 103 -6.05 14.76 -12.68
C LYS A 103 -5.10 15.90 -12.27
N LEU A 104 -4.36 15.75 -11.19
CA LEU A 104 -3.36 16.74 -10.74
C LEU A 104 -1.98 16.50 -11.36
N SER A 105 -1.76 15.33 -11.96
CA SER A 105 -0.49 14.96 -12.55
C SER A 105 -0.25 15.70 -13.87
N PRO A 106 0.98 16.16 -14.18
CA PRO A 106 1.31 16.71 -15.49
C PRO A 106 1.23 15.67 -16.61
N TYR A 107 1.12 14.38 -16.26
CA TYR A 107 0.93 13.27 -17.18
C TYR A 107 -0.53 12.76 -17.20
N GLY A 108 -1.40 13.39 -16.39
CA GLY A 108 -2.81 13.08 -16.25
C GLY A 108 -3.70 13.63 -17.36
N GLU A 109 -5.02 13.42 -17.23
CA GLU A 109 -6.02 14.19 -18.00
C GLU A 109 -6.01 15.67 -17.63
#